data_AF-A0A2K8UEB4-F1
#
_entry.id   AF-A0A2K8UEB4-F1
#
_cell.length_a   1.000
_cell.length_b   1.000
_cell.length_c   1.000
_cell.angle_alpha   90.00
_cell.angle_beta   90.00
_cell.angle_gamma   90.00
#
_symmetry.space_group_name_H-M   'P 1'
#
loop_
_entity.id
_entity.type
_entity.pdbx_description
1 polymer ?
#
loop_
_entity_poly.entity_id
_entity_poly.type
_entity_poly.pdbx_seq_one_letter_code
_entity_poly.pdbx_strand_id
1 'polypeptide(L)'
;MSNHSGSYMLNTVLKKLDESSVFDYLGKEKTQIFVGEILDLAFEYDCNPGEILEDLGKRLGVCYYCGRPADEFVGDICKQCNERLGS
;
A
#
# COMPACT_ATOMS: atom_id res chain seq x y z
N MET A 1 4.32 -15.33 12.30
CA MET A 1 4.94 -14.22 13.08
C MET A 1 5.32 -13.24 12.00
N SER A 2 4.62 -12.12 11.86
CA SER A 2 4.83 -11.28 10.68
C SER A 2 6.28 -10.81 10.57
N ASN A 3 6.76 -10.75 9.34
CA ASN A 3 8.07 -10.26 8.97
C ASN A 3 8.09 -8.73 8.96
N HIS A 4 8.06 -8.15 10.16
CA HIS A 4 8.03 -6.71 10.39
C HIS A 4 9.25 -6.00 9.77
N SER A 5 10.44 -6.61 9.88
CA SER A 5 11.65 -6.06 9.29
C SER A 5 11.55 -5.94 7.77
N GLY A 6 10.99 -6.96 7.10
CA GLY A 6 10.73 -6.93 5.66
C GLY A 6 9.72 -5.84 5.29
N SER A 7 8.65 -5.71 6.08
CA SER A 7 7.66 -4.66 5.89
C SER A 7 8.24 -3.25 5.99
N TYR A 8 8.99 -2.94 7.04
CA TYR A 8 9.58 -1.59 7.21
C TYR A 8 10.65 -1.28 6.16
N MET A 9 11.41 -2.29 5.73
CA MET A 9 12.34 -2.13 4.61
C MET A 9 11.58 -1.75 3.33
N LEU A 10 10.51 -2.46 2.99
CA LEU A 10 9.68 -2.16 1.82
C LEU A 10 9.03 -0.77 1.93
N ASN A 11 8.51 -0.38 3.10
CA ASN A 11 8.01 0.98 3.33
C ASN A 11 9.09 2.02 3.03
N THR A 12 10.31 1.81 3.52
CA THR A 12 11.45 2.71 3.28
C THR A 12 11.78 2.82 1.79
N VAL A 13 11.76 1.69 1.06
CA VAL A 13 11.97 1.67 -0.40
C VAL A 13 10.87 2.46 -1.12
N LEU A 14 9.60 2.23 -0.78
CA LEU A 14 8.48 2.97 -1.39
C LEU A 14 8.58 4.48 -1.10
N LYS A 15 8.94 4.88 0.12
CA LYS A 15 9.19 6.29 0.46
C LYS A 15 10.31 6.90 -0.41
N LYS A 16 11.40 6.17 -0.62
CA LYS A 16 12.51 6.61 -1.51
C LYS A 16 12.10 6.75 -2.97
N LEU A 17 11.20 5.88 -3.46
CA LEU A 17 10.64 5.99 -4.80
C LEU A 17 9.71 7.21 -4.93
N ASP A 18 8.87 7.48 -3.93
CA ASP A 18 7.99 8.66 -3.90
C ASP A 18 8.81 9.96 -3.81
N GLU A 19 9.82 10.01 -2.92
CA GLU A 19 10.78 11.13 -2.82
C GLU A 19 11.51 11.42 -4.14
N SER A 20 11.72 10.38 -4.97
CA SER A 20 12.35 10.49 -6.28
C SER A 20 11.35 10.77 -7.42
N SER A 21 10.09 11.08 -7.10
CA SER A 21 8.98 11.31 -8.04
C SER A 21 8.70 10.15 -9.01
N VAL A 22 9.09 8.92 -8.66
CA VAL A 22 8.90 7.74 -9.52
C VAL A 22 7.42 7.48 -9.77
N PHE A 23 6.58 7.60 -8.73
CA PHE A 23 5.14 7.35 -8.84
C PHE A 23 4.41 8.45 -9.64
N ASP A 24 4.90 9.70 -9.58
CA ASP A 24 4.38 10.77 -10.43
C ASP A 24 4.68 10.50 -11.91
N TYR A 25 5.87 10.01 -12.22
CA TYR A 25 6.25 9.60 -13.57
C TYR A 25 5.43 8.41 -14.09
N LEU A 26 5.19 7.40 -13.24
CA LEU A 26 4.38 6.24 -13.61
C LEU A 26 2.91 6.59 -13.81
N GLY A 27 2.41 7.56 -13.06
CA GLY A 27 0.98 7.87 -12.98
C GLY A 27 0.23 6.88 -12.09
N LYS A 28 -1.02 7.24 -11.78
CA LYS A 28 -1.84 6.56 -10.76
C LYS A 28 -2.07 5.08 -11.06
N GLU A 29 -2.57 4.75 -12.25
CA GLU A 29 -2.95 3.37 -12.60
C GLU A 29 -1.75 2.42 -12.53
N LYS A 30 -0.60 2.82 -13.12
CA LYS A 30 0.62 2.01 -13.08
C LYS A 30 1.21 1.91 -11.67
N THR A 31 1.14 2.98 -10.89
CA THR A 31 1.55 2.96 -9.48
C THR A 31 0.72 1.95 -8.68
N GLN A 32 -0.60 1.96 -8.83
CA GLN A 32 -1.50 1.04 -8.13
C GLN A 32 -1.23 -0.42 -8.50
N ILE A 33 -1.00 -0.71 -9.79
CA ILE A 33 -0.62 -2.07 -10.25
C ILE A 33 0.71 -2.49 -9.62
N PHE A 34 1.74 -1.66 -9.77
CA PHE A 34 3.08 -1.96 -9.27
C PHE A 34 3.13 -2.18 -7.76
N VAL A 35 2.47 -1.31 -6.98
CA VAL A 35 2.38 -1.45 -5.52
C VAL A 35 1.58 -2.70 -5.16
N GLY A 36 0.50 -3.00 -5.88
CA GLY A 36 -0.26 -4.24 -5.70
C GLY A 36 0.60 -5.50 -5.89
N GLU A 37 1.41 -5.54 -6.94
CA GLU A 37 2.36 -6.64 -7.20
C GLU A 37 3.40 -6.78 -6.08
N ILE A 38 3.90 -5.66 -5.54
CA ILE A 38 4.80 -5.69 -4.37
C ILE A 38 4.11 -6.29 -3.16
N LEU A 39 2.86 -5.93 -2.88
CA LEU A 39 2.11 -6.45 -1.73
C LEU A 39 1.80 -7.94 -1.88
N ASP A 40 1.42 -8.37 -3.08
CA ASP A 40 1.18 -9.78 -3.40
C ASP A 40 2.48 -10.60 -3.19
N LEU A 41 3.63 -10.09 -3.64
CA LEU A 41 4.94 -10.70 -3.37
C LEU A 41 5.27 -10.70 -1.88
N ALA A 42 5.09 -9.58 -1.19
CA ALA A 42 5.44 -9.43 0.22
C ALA A 42 4.63 -10.37 1.12
N PHE A 43 3.39 -10.68 0.73
CA PHE A 43 2.54 -11.66 1.42
C PHE A 43 3.19 -13.06 1.43
N GLU A 44 3.90 -13.46 0.37
CA GLU A 44 4.63 -14.74 0.32
C GLU A 44 5.78 -14.81 1.35
N TYR A 45 6.24 -13.65 1.83
CA TYR A 45 7.32 -13.51 2.82
C TYR A 45 6.81 -13.15 4.23
N ASP A 46 5.52 -13.38 4.52
CA ASP A 46 4.84 -13.06 5.79
C ASP A 46 4.96 -11.58 6.19
N CYS A 47 5.15 -10.68 5.20
CA CYS A 47 5.16 -9.24 5.46
C CYS A 47 3.73 -8.72 5.67
N ASN A 48 3.60 -7.70 6.52
CA ASN A 48 2.34 -7.01 6.78
C ASN A 48 2.15 -5.84 5.79
N PRO A 49 1.11 -5.86 4.93
CA PRO A 49 0.79 -4.78 3.99
C PRO A 49 0.54 -3.43 4.65
N GLY A 50 -0.04 -3.42 5.86
CA GLY A 50 -0.28 -2.21 6.60
C GLY A 50 1.02 -1.48 6.92
N GLU A 51 2.01 -2.20 7.45
CA GLU A 51 3.33 -1.64 7.74
C GLU A 51 4.06 -1.19 6.45
N ILE A 52 3.86 -1.90 5.34
CA ILE A 52 4.42 -1.50 4.04
C ILE A 52 3.81 -0.17 3.56
N LEU A 53 2.50 0.02 3.77
CA LEU A 53 1.73 1.16 3.28
C LEU A 53 1.60 2.31 4.29
N GLU A 54 2.18 2.21 5.47
CA GLU A 54 2.11 3.25 6.50
C GLU A 54 2.57 4.62 5.92
N ASP A 55 1.71 5.64 6.08
CA ASP A 55 1.80 7.00 5.51
C ASP A 55 1.80 7.11 3.98
N LEU A 56 1.73 6.00 3.25
CA LEU A 56 1.82 5.96 1.78
C LEU A 56 0.56 5.49 1.08
N GLY A 57 -0.23 4.60 1.69
CA GLY A 57 -1.34 3.90 1.02
C GLY A 57 -2.29 4.85 0.30
N LYS A 58 -2.79 5.88 0.99
CA LYS A 58 -3.69 6.88 0.40
C LYS A 58 -3.04 7.68 -0.73
N ARG A 59 -1.75 8.05 -0.59
CA ARG A 59 -0.98 8.77 -1.62
C ARG A 59 -0.83 7.95 -2.89
N LEU A 60 -0.57 6.64 -2.74
CA LEU A 60 -0.40 5.69 -3.83
C LEU A 60 -1.75 5.17 -4.38
N GLY A 61 -2.87 5.53 -3.74
CA GLY A 61 -4.19 5.07 -4.12
C GLY A 61 -4.42 3.58 -3.85
N VAL A 62 -3.81 3.03 -2.79
CA VAL A 62 -3.92 1.64 -2.39
C VAL A 62 -4.46 1.55 -0.97
N CYS A 63 -5.48 0.72 -0.76
CA CYS A 63 -6.09 0.51 0.55
C CYS A 63 -5.11 -0.16 1.52
N TYR A 64 -4.90 0.46 2.69
CA TYR A 64 -4.08 -0.08 3.77
C TYR A 64 -4.54 -1.48 4.22
N TYR A 65 -5.85 -1.73 4.23
CA TYR A 65 -6.43 -2.96 4.78
C TYR A 65 -6.43 -4.13 3.79
N CYS A 66 -6.87 -3.89 2.55
CA CYS A 66 -7.03 -4.97 1.55
C CYS A 66 -5.94 -5.00 0.48
N GLY A 67 -5.01 -4.05 0.46
CA GLY A 67 -3.93 -3.97 -0.52
C GLY A 67 -4.39 -3.74 -1.96
N ARG A 68 -5.66 -3.37 -2.17
CA ARG A 68 -6.23 -3.17 -3.51
C ARG A 68 -6.29 -1.69 -3.89
N PRO A 69 -6.27 -1.36 -5.20
CA PRO A 69 -6.50 -0.02 -5.69
C PRO A 69 -7.81 0.58 -5.17
N ALA A 70 -7.78 1.87 -4.81
CA ALA A 70 -8.95 2.60 -4.36
C ALA A 70 -8.89 4.08 -4.74
N ASP A 71 -10.07 4.66 -4.98
CA ASP A 71 -10.25 6.09 -5.25
C ASP A 71 -10.81 6.85 -4.06
N GLU A 72 -11.64 6.19 -3.24
CA GLU A 72 -12.29 6.76 -2.07
C GLU A 72 -11.76 6.10 -0.78
N PHE A 73 -11.35 6.95 0.17
CA PHE A 73 -10.76 6.53 1.44
C PHE A 73 -11.50 7.14 2.63
N VAL A 74 -11.64 6.35 3.70
CA VAL A 74 -12.03 6.78 5.04
C VAL A 74 -10.84 6.50 5.96
N GLY A 75 -10.11 7.55 6.33
CA GLY A 75 -8.74 7.39 6.86
C GLY A 75 -7.81 6.82 5.77
N ASP A 76 -7.14 5.70 6.07
CA ASP A 76 -6.24 4.96 5.16
C ASP A 76 -6.88 3.71 4.53
N ILE A 77 -8.14 3.45 4.86
CA ILE A 77 -8.89 2.28 4.39
C ILE A 77 -9.84 2.72 3.28
N CYS A 78 -9.99 1.90 2.24
CA CYS A 78 -10.96 2.18 1.20
C CYS A 78 -12.39 2.12 1.74
N LYS A 79 -13.28 2.91 1.14
CA LYS A 79 -14.70 2.99 1.54
C LYS A 79 -15.37 1.61 1.70
N GLN A 80 -15.14 0.70 0.77
CA GLN A 80 -15.70 -0.66 0.80
C GLN A 80 -15.24 -1.47 2.02
N CYS A 81 -13.97 -1.37 2.40
CA CYS A 81 -13.44 -2.06 3.57
C CYS A 81 -13.94 -1.40 4.86
N ASN A 82 -14.02 -0.07 4.90
CA ASN A 82 -14.57 0.65 6.03
C ASN A 82 -16.05 0.27 6.27
N GLU A 83 -16.86 0.18 5.22
CA GLU A 83 -18.27 -0.25 5.31
C GLU A 83 -18.41 -1.68 5.87
N ARG A 84 -17.51 -2.60 5.48
CA ARG A 84 -17.49 -3.99 5.99
C ARG A 84 -17.06 -4.11 7.45
N LEU A 85 -16.26 -3.17 7.95
CA LEU A 85 -15.77 -3.17 9.34
C LEU A 85 -16.73 -2.46 10.30
N GLY A 86 -17.59 -1.58 9.79
CA GLY A 86 -18.59 -0.83 10.58
C GLY A 86 -19.96 -1.50 10.70
N SER A 87 -20.16 -2.66 10.06
CA SER A 87 -21.36 -3.50 10.11
C SER A 87 -21.17 -4.72 10.99
#